data_AF-A0A964BFU6-F1
#
_entry.id   AF-A0A964BFU6-F1
#
_cell.length_a   1.000
_cell.length_b   1.000
_cell.length_c   1.000
_cell.angle_alpha   90.00
_cell.angle_beta   90.00
_cell.angle_gamma   90.00
#
_symmetry.space_group_name_H-M   'P 1'
#
loop_
_entity.id
_entity.type
_entity.pdbx_description
1 polymer ?
#
loop_
_entity_poly.entity_id
_entity_poly.type
_entity_poly.pdbx_seq_one_letter_code
_entity_poly.pdbx_strand_id
1 'polypeptide(L)'
;MSDVMLARNLIREIAGDAWNGKADMLARVHQSCISADMKITPRRIRAIWHREAAGVRYHEMVGLADVAAAEKASRTRIEEARSSHADFIRRANDLLERLAVQDAEFHGEYAAALRALAVGQAGSTVQGCAGALGASSADRGTDGGRAGAGGSH
;
A
#
# COMPACT_ATOMS: atom_id res chain seq x y z
N MET A 1 -4.06 -21.50 30.59
CA MET A 1 -3.25 -20.34 30.13
C MET A 1 -3.77 -19.13 30.91
N SER A 2 -2.94 -18.38 31.63
CA SER A 2 -3.46 -17.25 32.43
C SER A 2 -3.72 -16.02 31.57
N ASP A 3 -4.75 -15.23 31.89
CA ASP A 3 -5.10 -14.01 31.15
C ASP A 3 -3.91 -13.05 31.03
N VAL A 4 -3.08 -12.98 32.08
CA VAL A 4 -1.84 -12.17 32.07
C VAL A 4 -0.87 -12.63 30.98
N MET A 5 -0.78 -13.94 30.69
CA MET A 5 0.05 -14.45 29.58
C MET A 5 -0.50 -14.04 28.22
N LEU A 6 -1.83 -14.10 28.06
CA LEU A 6 -2.47 -13.68 26.81
C LEU A 6 -2.25 -12.18 26.57
N ALA A 7 -2.53 -11.34 27.57
CA ALA A 7 -2.31 -9.90 27.48
C ALA A 7 -0.85 -9.54 27.20
N ARG A 8 0.09 -10.26 27.79
CA ARG A 8 1.53 -10.09 27.49
C ARG A 8 1.85 -10.41 26.03
N ASN A 9 1.25 -11.45 25.47
CA ASN A 9 1.45 -11.79 24.06
C ASN A 9 0.84 -10.72 23.15
N LEU A 10 -0.34 -10.21 23.46
CA LEU A 10 -0.94 -9.07 22.73
C LEU A 10 -0.05 -7.83 22.77
N ILE A 11 0.50 -7.48 23.95
CA ILE A 11 1.46 -6.37 24.07
C ILE A 11 2.71 -6.62 23.21
N ARG A 12 3.20 -7.87 23.14
CA ARG A 12 4.33 -8.22 22.28
C ARG A 12 3.99 -8.10 20.80
N GLU A 13 2.78 -8.47 20.40
CA GLU A 13 2.31 -8.30 19.04
C GLU A 13 2.25 -6.81 18.66
N ILE A 14 1.68 -5.97 19.52
CA ILE A 14 1.62 -4.50 19.34
C ILE A 14 3.03 -3.91 19.24
N ALA A 15 3.94 -4.33 20.13
CA ALA A 15 5.32 -3.84 20.17
C ALA A 15 6.11 -4.10 18.88
N GLY A 16 5.80 -5.18 18.17
CA GLY A 16 6.56 -5.62 17.00
C GLY A 16 8.04 -5.84 17.32
N ASP A 17 8.91 -5.53 16.36
CA ASP A 17 10.35 -5.67 16.53
C ASP A 17 10.94 -4.53 17.39
N ALA A 18 11.63 -4.92 18.46
CA ALA A 18 12.12 -4.01 19.49
C ALA A 18 13.60 -3.64 19.31
N TRP A 19 13.95 -3.02 18.19
CA TRP A 19 15.34 -2.69 17.86
C TRP A 19 15.90 -1.55 18.73
N ASN A 20 15.04 -0.65 19.22
CA ASN A 20 15.44 0.53 20.01
C ASN A 20 15.42 0.29 21.54
N GLY A 21 15.36 -0.98 21.97
CA GLY A 21 15.33 -1.33 23.38
C GLY A 21 13.94 -1.23 24.02
N LYS A 22 13.90 -1.56 25.31
CA LYS A 22 12.67 -1.89 26.04
C LYS A 22 11.81 -0.68 26.43
N ALA A 23 12.43 0.44 26.78
CA ALA A 23 11.69 1.64 27.17
C ALA A 23 10.86 2.19 26.00
N ASP A 24 11.50 2.31 24.84
CA ASP A 24 10.88 2.78 23.60
C ASP A 24 9.80 1.84 23.11
N MET A 25 10.01 0.53 23.26
CA MET A 25 8.99 -0.48 22.97
C MET A 25 7.72 -0.26 23.81
N LEU A 26 7.85 -0.10 25.13
CA LEU A 26 6.70 0.11 26.01
C LEU A 26 6.02 1.46 25.75
N ALA A 27 6.80 2.50 25.40
CA ALA A 27 6.27 3.80 25.01
C ALA A 27 5.44 3.72 23.71
N ARG A 28 5.92 2.96 22.71
CA ARG A 28 5.18 2.72 21.46
C ARG A 28 3.87 1.98 21.71
N VAL A 29 3.89 0.90 22.50
CA VAL A 29 2.67 0.17 22.88
C VAL A 29 1.67 1.10 23.56
N HIS A 30 2.14 1.91 24.51
CA HIS A 30 1.30 2.89 25.19
C HIS A 30 0.68 3.90 24.22
N GLN A 31 1.47 4.40 23.27
CA GLN A 31 0.99 5.33 22.25
C GLN A 31 -0.08 4.69 21.35
N SER A 32 0.14 3.46 20.88
CA SER A 32 -0.84 2.71 20.07
C SER A 32 -2.14 2.48 20.83
N CYS A 33 -2.06 2.20 22.14
CA CYS A 33 -3.25 2.06 22.99
C CYS A 33 -4.00 3.39 23.12
N ILE A 34 -3.31 4.51 23.36
CA ILE A 34 -3.94 5.84 23.44
C ILE A 34 -4.61 6.22 22.12
N SER A 35 -3.96 5.96 20.99
CA SER A 35 -4.54 6.26 19.66
C SER A 35 -5.82 5.49 19.37
N ALA A 36 -6.02 4.35 20.03
CA ALA A 36 -7.23 3.54 19.95
C ALA A 36 -8.24 3.87 21.07
N ASP A 37 -8.10 5.01 21.73
CA ASP A 37 -8.93 5.45 22.88
C ASP A 37 -8.93 4.46 24.07
N MET A 38 -7.90 3.62 24.17
CA MET A 38 -7.75 2.69 25.28
C MET A 38 -7.14 3.39 26.49
N LYS A 39 -7.90 3.47 27.58
CA LYS A 39 -7.46 4.05 28.86
C LYS A 39 -6.58 3.07 29.63
N ILE A 40 -5.31 2.96 29.23
CA ILE A 40 -4.30 2.14 29.91
C ILE A 40 -3.08 2.98 30.28
N THR A 41 -2.52 2.77 31.47
CA THR A 41 -1.35 3.55 31.93
C THR A 41 -0.04 2.87 31.55
N PRO A 42 1.08 3.61 31.43
CA PRO A 42 2.41 3.01 31.18
C PRO A 42 2.80 2.01 32.26
N ARG A 43 2.46 2.30 33.52
CA ARG A 43 2.69 1.40 34.66
C ARG A 43 1.92 0.09 34.49
N ARG A 44 0.68 0.15 34.00
CA ARG A 44 -0.14 -1.04 33.76
C ARG A 44 0.44 -1.93 32.67
N ILE A 45 0.86 -1.34 31.54
CA ILE A 45 1.53 -2.07 30.45
C ILE A 45 2.80 -2.74 30.96
N ARG A 46 3.64 -2.02 31.73
CA ARG A 46 4.85 -2.58 32.34
C ARG A 46 4.53 -3.75 33.26
N ALA A 47 3.52 -3.63 34.13
CA ALA A 47 3.13 -4.72 35.04
C ALA A 47 2.66 -5.97 34.29
N ILE A 48 1.90 -5.82 33.20
CA ILE A 48 1.48 -6.96 32.35
C ILE A 48 2.69 -7.58 31.64
N TRP A 49 3.59 -6.75 31.08
CA TRP A 49 4.81 -7.20 30.42
C TRP A 49 5.70 -8.07 31.32
N HIS A 50 5.84 -7.64 32.57
CA HIS A 50 6.66 -8.31 33.60
C HIS A 50 5.96 -9.45 34.33
N ARG A 51 4.69 -9.72 34.05
CA ARG A 51 3.88 -10.71 34.77
C ARG A 51 3.68 -10.35 36.26
N GLU A 52 3.80 -9.06 36.59
CA GLU A 52 3.58 -8.50 37.94
C GLU A 52 2.10 -8.14 38.17
N ALA A 53 1.29 -8.12 37.11
CA ALA A 53 -0.14 -7.87 37.21
C ALA A 53 -0.84 -9.07 37.89
N ALA A 54 -1.61 -8.79 38.95
CA ALA A 54 -2.44 -9.80 39.63
C ALA A 54 -3.55 -10.39 38.74
N GLY A 55 -3.99 -9.64 37.72
CA GLY A 55 -5.00 -10.04 36.75
C GLY A 55 -5.18 -8.96 35.68
N VAL A 56 -5.93 -9.29 34.62
CA VAL A 56 -6.28 -8.38 33.51
C VAL A 56 -7.79 -8.35 33.40
N ARG A 57 -8.38 -7.15 33.34
CA ARG A 57 -9.83 -7.00 33.21
C ARG A 57 -10.27 -7.33 31.78
N TYR A 58 -11.49 -7.81 31.62
CA TYR A 58 -12.03 -8.18 30.30
C TYR A 58 -11.92 -7.03 29.28
N HIS A 59 -12.32 -5.81 29.63
CA HIS A 59 -12.21 -4.66 28.72
C HIS A 59 -10.76 -4.30 28.36
N GLU A 60 -9.80 -4.54 29.26
CA GLU A 60 -8.37 -4.36 28.94
C GLU A 60 -7.92 -5.42 27.93
N MET A 61 -8.42 -6.65 28.05
CA MET A 61 -8.11 -7.72 27.12
C MET A 61 -8.65 -7.44 25.71
N VAL A 62 -9.92 -7.04 25.62
CA VAL A 62 -10.57 -6.67 24.35
C VAL A 62 -9.83 -5.50 23.71
N GLY A 63 -9.55 -4.43 24.47
CA GLY A 63 -8.81 -3.29 23.95
C GLY A 63 -7.41 -3.65 23.45
N LEU A 64 -6.67 -4.51 24.16
CA LEU A 64 -5.37 -5.00 23.69
C LEU A 64 -5.49 -5.84 22.41
N ALA A 65 -6.54 -6.65 22.28
CA ALA A 65 -6.77 -7.47 21.09
C ALA A 65 -7.09 -6.60 19.87
N ASP A 66 -7.93 -5.57 20.04
CA ASP A 66 -8.29 -4.64 18.97
C ASP A 66 -7.08 -3.84 18.48
N VAL A 67 -6.26 -3.33 19.42
CA VAL A 67 -5.02 -2.62 19.08
C VAL A 67 -4.03 -3.54 18.39
N ALA A 68 -3.86 -4.78 18.87
CA ALA A 68 -2.98 -5.76 18.24
C ALA A 68 -3.43 -6.09 16.80
N ALA A 69 -4.73 -6.25 16.58
CA ALA A 69 -5.29 -6.49 15.26
C ALA A 69 -5.05 -5.31 14.31
N ALA A 70 -5.25 -4.07 14.78
CA ALA A 70 -5.01 -2.86 13.99
C ALA A 70 -3.53 -2.71 13.59
N GLU A 71 -2.61 -2.92 14.54
CA GLU A 71 -1.17 -2.86 14.29
C GLU A 71 -0.68 -3.98 13.36
N LYS A 72 -1.28 -5.17 13.47
CA LYS A 72 -1.00 -6.27 12.54
C LYS A 72 -1.46 -5.92 11.13
N ALA A 73 -2.68 -5.43 10.97
CA ALA A 73 -3.22 -5.02 9.67
C ALA A 73 -2.39 -3.90 9.02
N SER A 74 -1.92 -2.94 9.81
CA SER A 74 -1.02 -1.87 9.34
C SER A 74 0.29 -2.43 8.77
N ARG A 75 0.93 -3.36 9.49
CA ARG A 75 2.17 -4.02 9.02
C ARG A 75 1.94 -4.83 7.75
N THR A 76 0.87 -5.63 7.70
CA THR A 76 0.55 -6.42 6.51
C THR A 76 0.33 -5.52 5.28
N ARG A 77 -0.36 -4.39 5.41
CA ARG A 77 -0.54 -3.44 4.29
C ARG A 77 0.79 -2.90 3.76
N ILE A 78 1.75 -2.61 4.64
CA ILE A 78 3.08 -2.11 4.23
C ILE A 78 3.88 -3.22 3.54
N GLU A 79 3.82 -4.45 4.05
CA GLU A 79 4.48 -5.61 3.45
C GLU A 79 3.90 -5.94 2.06
N GLU A 80 2.58 -5.91 1.93
CA GLU A 80 1.88 -6.08 0.65
C GLU A 80 2.26 -4.97 -0.34
N ALA A 81 2.32 -3.71 0.10
CA ALA A 81 2.74 -2.60 -0.75
C ALA A 81 4.20 -2.77 -1.21
N ARG A 82 5.10 -3.22 -0.34
CA ARG A 82 6.50 -3.52 -0.68
C ARG A 82 6.60 -4.67 -1.68
N SER A 83 5.87 -5.76 -1.46
CA SER A 83 5.81 -6.89 -2.38
C SER A 83 5.29 -6.47 -3.75
N SER A 84 4.16 -5.76 -3.79
CA SER A 84 3.54 -5.27 -5.02
C SER A 84 4.49 -4.33 -5.79
N HIS A 85 5.22 -3.48 -5.09
CA HIS A 85 6.21 -2.59 -5.71
C HIS A 85 7.41 -3.36 -6.26
N ALA A 86 7.93 -4.35 -5.53
CA ALA A 86 9.00 -5.23 -6.02
C ALA A 86 8.56 -6.02 -7.27
N ASP A 87 7.33 -6.52 -7.28
CA ASP A 87 6.73 -7.20 -8.44
C ASP A 87 6.51 -6.27 -9.62
N PHE A 88 6.19 -5.00 -9.37
CA PHE A 88 6.11 -3.99 -10.40
C PHE A 88 7.48 -3.72 -11.03
N ILE A 89 8.53 -3.51 -10.22
CA ILE A 89 9.90 -3.28 -10.70
C ILE A 89 10.38 -4.45 -11.56
N ARG A 90 10.16 -5.68 -11.09
CA ARG A 90 10.53 -6.90 -11.83
C ARG A 90 9.85 -6.95 -13.19
N ARG A 91 8.52 -6.78 -13.24
CA ARG A 91 7.76 -6.77 -14.50
C ARG A 91 8.18 -5.63 -15.43
N ALA A 92 8.50 -4.46 -14.89
CA ALA A 92 8.98 -3.33 -15.66
C ALA A 92 10.36 -3.63 -16.29
N ASN A 93 11.28 -4.26 -15.55
CA ASN A 93 12.57 -4.67 -16.08
C ASN A 93 12.43 -5.74 -17.17
N ASP A 94 11.62 -6.78 -16.96
CA ASP A 94 11.36 -7.81 -17.96
C ASP A 94 10.79 -7.21 -19.27
N LEU A 95 9.93 -6.20 -19.13
CA LEU A 95 9.35 -5.49 -20.27
C LEU A 95 10.39 -4.63 -20.98
N LEU A 96 11.24 -3.91 -20.25
CA LEU A 96 12.34 -3.14 -20.80
C LEU A 96 13.32 -4.03 -21.59
N GLU A 97 13.64 -5.22 -21.08
CA GLU A 97 14.49 -6.19 -21.78
C GLU A 97 13.86 -6.66 -23.09
N ARG A 98 12.55 -6.97 -23.09
CA ARG A 98 11.83 -7.35 -24.31
C ARG A 98 11.77 -6.22 -25.34
N LEU A 99 11.53 -4.98 -24.89
CA LEU A 99 11.48 -3.81 -25.76
C LEU A 99 12.85 -3.49 -26.38
N ALA A 100 13.94 -3.71 -25.63
CA ALA A 100 15.30 -3.56 -26.15
C ALA A 100 15.65 -4.56 -27.27
N VAL A 101 14.99 -5.73 -27.30
CA VAL A 101 15.18 -6.75 -28.34
C VAL A 101 14.33 -6.48 -29.59
N GLN A 102 13.18 -5.81 -29.46
CA GLN A 102 12.22 -5.63 -30.56
C GLN A 102 12.50 -4.39 -31.42
N ASP A 103 12.81 -3.23 -30.81
CA ASP A 103 13.37 -2.03 -31.47
C ASP A 103 13.69 -0.95 -30.41
N ALA A 104 14.98 -0.70 -30.17
CA ALA A 104 15.42 0.19 -29.08
C ALA A 104 15.10 1.68 -29.33
N GLU A 105 15.02 2.12 -30.59
CA GLU A 105 14.78 3.53 -30.93
C GLU A 105 13.29 3.89 -30.84
N PHE A 106 12.40 2.97 -31.21
CA PHE A 106 10.95 3.18 -31.15
C PHE A 106 10.40 3.19 -29.70
N HIS A 107 11.01 2.43 -28.79
CA HIS A 107 10.51 2.25 -27.43
C HIS A 107 11.24 3.09 -26.36
N GLY A 108 12.17 3.97 -26.75
CA GLY A 108 12.97 4.77 -25.81
C GLY A 108 12.15 5.64 -24.87
N GLU A 109 11.11 6.31 -25.38
CA GLU A 109 10.23 7.18 -24.58
C GLU A 109 9.40 6.39 -23.57
N TYR A 110 8.87 5.23 -23.99
CA TYR A 110 8.10 4.35 -23.12
C TYR A 110 8.97 3.70 -22.04
N ALA A 111 10.22 3.35 -22.38
CA ALA A 111 11.20 2.87 -21.44
C ALA A 111 11.58 3.93 -20.39
N ALA A 112 11.74 5.19 -20.81
CA ALA A 112 11.98 6.31 -19.90
C ALA A 112 10.79 6.57 -18.96
N ALA A 113 9.56 6.48 -19.47
CA ALA A 113 8.34 6.64 -18.68
C ALA A 113 8.20 5.54 -17.60
N LEU A 114 8.48 4.27 -17.95
CA LEU A 114 8.45 3.17 -16.98
C LEU A 114 9.49 3.33 -15.87
N ARG A 115 10.71 3.79 -16.20
CA ARG A 115 11.75 4.09 -15.21
C ARG A 115 11.34 5.24 -14.30
N ALA A 116 10.75 6.30 -14.84
CA ALA A 116 10.26 7.43 -14.05
C ALA A 116 9.13 7.02 -13.09
N LEU A 117 8.27 6.09 -13.50
CA LEU A 117 7.19 5.57 -12.67
C LEU A 117 7.69 4.65 -11.55
N ALA A 118 8.71 3.82 -11.84
CA ALA A 118 9.36 2.97 -10.84
C ALA A 118 10.09 3.79 -9.74
N VAL A 119 10.64 4.95 -10.07
CA VAL A 119 11.28 5.87 -9.11
C VAL A 119 10.24 6.75 -8.38
N GLY A 120 8.96 6.65 -8.72
CA GLY A 120 7.88 7.41 -8.10
C GLY A 120 7.81 8.88 -8.54
N GLN A 121 8.42 9.22 -9.69
CA GLN A 121 8.46 10.59 -10.21
C GLN A 121 7.33 10.91 -11.21
N ALA A 122 6.59 9.92 -11.69
CA ALA A 122 5.57 10.13 -12.73
C ALA A 122 4.15 10.27 -12.14
N GLY A 123 3.79 11.49 -11.79
CA GLY A 123 2.42 11.86 -11.42
C GLY A 123 1.47 12.12 -12.60
N SER A 124 1.91 12.13 -13.87
CA SER A 124 1.04 12.64 -14.95
C SER A 124 1.27 12.17 -16.40
N THR A 125 2.22 11.27 -16.70
CA THR A 125 2.68 11.08 -18.09
C THR A 125 2.25 9.78 -18.80
N VAL A 126 1.43 8.92 -18.21
CA VAL A 126 1.08 7.64 -18.86
C VAL A 126 -0.14 7.74 -19.81
N GLN A 127 -0.88 8.85 -19.79
CA GLN A 127 -2.09 8.98 -20.61
C GLN A 127 -1.81 9.35 -22.09
N GLY A 128 -0.57 9.69 -22.45
CA GLY A 128 -0.20 10.12 -23.82
C GLY A 128 0.17 8.99 -24.79
N CYS A 129 0.79 7.91 -24.31
CA CYS A 129 1.39 6.91 -25.22
C CYS A 129 0.39 5.86 -25.76
N ALA A 130 -0.75 5.66 -25.11
CA ALA A 130 -1.77 4.71 -25.58
C ALA A 130 -2.61 5.24 -26.76
N GLY A 131 -2.63 6.56 -27.00
CA GLY A 131 -3.41 7.18 -28.08
C GLY A 131 -2.75 7.14 -29.46
N ALA A 132 -1.43 6.94 -29.53
CA ALA A 132 -0.67 7.07 -30.79
C ALA A 132 -0.68 5.82 -31.68
N LEU A 133 -1.12 4.66 -31.17
CA LEU A 133 -1.13 3.39 -31.92
C LEU A 133 -2.52 2.96 -32.43
N GLY A 134 -3.57 3.77 -32.21
CA GLY A 134 -4.97 3.43 -32.55
C GLY A 134 -5.60 4.26 -33.68
N ALA A 135 -4.91 5.25 -34.25
CA ALA A 135 -5.48 6.16 -35.25
C ALA A 135 -4.72 6.13 -36.58
N SER A 136 -4.59 4.95 -37.17
CA SER A 136 -4.10 4.79 -38.55
C SER A 136 -4.73 3.55 -39.18
N SER A 137 -5.97 3.67 -39.64
CA SER A 137 -6.55 2.92 -40.78
C SER A 137 -8.07 3.02 -40.81
N ALA A 138 -8.60 4.13 -41.34
CA ALA A 138 -9.84 4.16 -42.12
C ALA A 138 -10.07 5.57 -42.68
N ASP A 139 -9.08 6.09 -43.43
CA ASP A 139 -9.35 7.13 -44.42
C ASP A 139 -9.29 6.45 -45.79
N ARG A 140 -10.46 6.28 -46.40
CA ARG A 140 -10.61 5.99 -47.82
C ARG A 140 -11.91 6.66 -48.25
N GLY A 141 -11.80 7.93 -48.61
CA GLY A 141 -12.87 8.71 -49.20
C GLY A 141 -13.39 8.12 -50.52
N THR A 142 -14.55 8.59 -50.94
CA THR A 142 -14.70 9.44 -52.14
C THR A 142 -16.14 9.94 -52.25
N ASP A 143 -16.26 11.27 -52.27
CA ASP A 143 -17.06 12.10 -53.17
C ASP A 143 -18.46 11.67 -53.66
N GLY A 144 -19.40 12.63 -53.55
CA GLY A 144 -20.42 12.83 -54.58
C GLY A 144 -21.77 13.38 -54.10
N GLY A 145 -22.02 14.67 -54.34
CA GLY A 145 -23.29 15.07 -54.97
C GLY A 145 -24.41 15.71 -54.12
N ARG A 146 -24.26 17.02 -53.89
CA ARG A 146 -25.26 18.12 -53.95
C ARG A 146 -26.74 17.80 -54.33
N ALA A 147 -27.65 18.45 -53.57
CA ALA A 147 -28.93 19.12 -53.94
C ALA A 147 -30.29 18.50 -53.53
N GLY A 148 -31.16 19.38 -52.97
CA GLY A 148 -32.63 19.20 -52.86
C GLY A 148 -33.14 19.29 -51.41
N ALA A 149 -33.46 20.45 -50.85
CA ALA A 149 -34.70 21.23 -51.01
C ALA A 149 -35.96 20.61 -50.32
N GLY A 150 -36.45 21.29 -49.28
CA GLY A 150 -37.89 21.50 -49.04
C GLY A 150 -38.59 20.65 -47.98
N GLY A 151 -39.39 21.30 -47.14
CA GLY A 151 -40.63 20.70 -46.61
C GLY A 151 -40.86 20.83 -45.11
N SER A 152 -41.28 22.02 -44.67
CA SER A 152 -42.07 22.19 -43.45
C SER A 152 -43.38 21.40 -43.55
N HIS A 153 -43.78 20.72 -42.48
CA HIS A 153 -45.12 20.77 -41.86
C HIS A 153 -45.14 19.98 -40.55
#